data_AF-A0A951UJK2-F1
#
_entry.id   AF-A0A951UJK2-F1
#
_cell.length_a   1.000
_cell.length_b   1.000
_cell.length_c   1.000
_cell.angle_alpha   90.00
_cell.angle_beta   90.00
_cell.angle_gamma   90.00
#
_symmetry.space_group_name_H-M   'P 1'
#
loop_
_entity.id
_entity.type
_entity.pdbx_description
1 polymer ?
#
loop_
_entity_poly.entity_id
_entity_poly.type
_entity_poly.pdbx_seq_one_letter_code
_entity_poly.pdbx_strand_id
1 'polypeptide(L)' 'MQNARTCFYTVTPQEHFIIESTGKSWLMSGFSGHGFKFGALLGLGVAVAIAGCCTPEQLGHWAAGNIS' A
#
# COMPACT_ATOMS: atom_id res chain seq x y z
N MET A 1 15.00 21.52 -24.07
CA MET A 1 14.79 20.38 -23.17
C MET A 1 13.54 20.65 -22.34
N GLN A 2 12.38 20.14 -22.76
CA GLN A 2 11.13 20.25 -22.00
C GLN A 2 10.74 18.84 -21.58
N ASN A 3 11.03 18.45 -20.34
CA ASN A 3 10.58 17.18 -19.75
C ASN A 3 10.43 17.28 -18.23
N ALA A 4 10.12 18.46 -17.70
CA ALA A 4 9.66 18.56 -16.32
C ALA A 4 8.20 18.09 -16.27
N ARG A 5 7.96 16.89 -15.73
CA ARG A 5 6.61 16.41 -15.40
C ARG A 5 6.42 16.52 -13.89
N THR A 6 5.37 17.23 -13.48
CA THR A 6 4.95 17.27 -12.08
C THR A 6 4.32 15.92 -11.72
N CYS A 7 5.00 15.15 -10.87
CA CYS A 7 4.43 13.93 -10.31
C CYS A 7 3.59 14.30 -9.08
N PHE A 8 2.28 14.07 -9.16
CA PHE A 8 1.40 14.19 -8.00
C PHE A 8 1.47 12.92 -7.17
N TYR A 9 1.74 13.07 -5.88
CA TYR A 9 1.78 11.96 -4.93
C TYR A 9 0.66 12.11 -3.92
N THR A 10 -0.02 11.00 -3.62
CA THR A 10 -0.93 10.93 -2.48
C THR A 10 -0.08 10.64 -1.24
N VAL A 11 -0.01 11.64 -0.36
CA VAL A 11 0.71 11.56 0.92
C VAL A 11 -0.36 11.59 2.01
N THR A 12 -0.43 10.55 2.83
CA THR A 12 -1.21 10.60 4.08
C THR A 12 -0.47 11.51 5.05
N PRO A 13 -1.14 12.24 5.97
CA PRO A 13 -0.43 13.12 6.92
C PRO A 13 0.62 12.38 7.77
N GLN A 14 0.48 11.05 7.89
CA GLN A 14 1.40 10.15 8.59
C GLN A 14 2.40 9.45 7.67
N GLU A 15 2.34 9.68 6.35
CA GLU A 15 3.19 9.04 5.32
C GLU A 15 3.12 7.50 5.29
N HIS A 16 2.03 6.92 5.79
CA HIS A 16 1.79 5.48 5.81
C HIS A 16 1.21 4.98 4.48
N PHE A 17 1.59 3.75 4.12
CA PHE A 17 0.94 3.02 3.03
C PHE A 17 -0.45 2.55 3.46
N ILE A 18 -1.40 2.62 2.55
CA ILE A 18 -2.78 2.18 2.77
C ILE A 18 -3.00 0.90 1.99
N ILE A 19 -3.36 -0.17 2.70
CA ILE A 19 -3.88 -1.41 2.12
C ILE A 19 -5.18 -1.77 2.85
N GLU A 20 -6.28 -1.84 2.09
CA GLU A 20 -7.62 -2.12 2.63
C GLU A 20 -8.37 -3.09 1.71
N SER A 21 -9.16 -3.99 2.30
CA SER A 21 -10.09 -4.83 1.52
C SER A 21 -11.40 -4.09 1.27
N THR A 22 -11.89 -4.09 0.03
CA THR A 22 -13.17 -3.49 -0.36
C THR A 22 -14.03 -4.51 -1.13
N GLY A 23 -14.91 -5.19 -0.40
CA GLY A 23 -15.75 -6.27 -0.97
C GLY A 23 -14.88 -7.43 -1.49
N LYS A 24 -14.80 -7.61 -2.80
CA LYS A 24 -13.96 -8.64 -3.47
C LYS A 24 -12.62 -8.09 -3.99
N SER A 25 -12.30 -6.84 -3.68
CA SER A 25 -11.14 -6.11 -4.19
C SER A 25 -10.23 -5.65 -3.05
N TRP A 26 -9.03 -5.21 -3.42
CA TRP A 26 -8.09 -4.56 -2.52
C TRP A 26 -7.73 -3.16 -3.04
N LEU A 27 -7.75 -2.18 -2.15
CA LEU A 27 -7.26 -0.84 -2.39
C LEU A 27 -5.81 -0.74 -1.89
N MET A 28 -4.96 -0.15 -2.72
CA MET A 28 -3.53 0.03 -2.47
C MET A 28 -3.15 1.48 -2.83
N SER A 29 -2.84 2.31 -1.84
CA SER A 29 -2.60 3.76 -2.04
C SER A 29 -1.68 4.36 -0.98
N GLY A 30 -1.49 5.69 -1.01
CA GLY A 30 -0.68 6.42 -0.02
C GLY A 30 0.83 6.24 -0.19
N PHE A 31 1.30 5.75 -1.34
CA PHE A 31 2.68 5.32 -1.49
C PHE A 31 3.72 6.43 -1.60
N SER A 32 3.36 7.71 -1.61
CA SER A 32 4.31 8.85 -1.65
C SER A 32 5.41 8.72 -2.74
N GLY A 33 5.11 8.09 -3.88
CA GLY A 33 6.07 7.81 -4.96
C GLY A 33 6.95 6.56 -4.80
N HIS A 34 6.82 5.86 -3.68
CA HIS A 34 7.55 4.63 -3.36
C HIS A 34 6.84 3.36 -3.83
N GLY A 35 5.64 3.47 -4.41
CA GLY A 35 4.84 2.33 -4.86
C GLY A 35 5.60 1.45 -5.87
N PHE A 36 6.47 2.04 -6.69
CA PHE A 36 7.35 1.28 -7.58
C PHE A 36 8.37 0.41 -6.81
N LYS A 37 8.95 0.92 -5.71
CA LYS A 37 9.96 0.21 -4.93
C LYS A 37 9.35 -0.93 -4.11
N PHE A 38 8.16 -0.70 -3.56
CA PHE A 38 7.53 -1.64 -2.62
C PHE A 38 6.38 -2.45 -3.21
N GLY A 39 5.93 -2.15 -4.43
CA GLY A 39 4.75 -2.78 -5.04
C GLY A 39 4.81 -4.30 -5.06
N ALA A 40 5.98 -4.90 -5.36
CA ALA A 40 6.15 -6.34 -5.34
C ALA A 40 5.97 -6.94 -3.93
N LEU A 41 6.59 -6.32 -2.91
CA LEU A 41 6.48 -6.76 -1.52
C LEU A 41 5.03 -6.62 -1.00
N LEU A 42 4.39 -5.48 -1.28
CA LEU A 42 3.01 -5.22 -0.88
C LEU A 42 2.03 -6.19 -1.58
N GLY A 43 2.27 -6.51 -2.85
CA GLY A 43 1.48 -7.49 -3.60
C GLY A 43 1.58 -8.90 -3.02
N LEU A 44 2.76 -9.31 -2.54
CA LEU A 44 2.91 -10.57 -1.81
C LEU A 44 2.11 -10.57 -0.50
N GLY A 45 2.12 -9.45 0.25
CA GLY A 45 1.30 -9.29 1.45
C GLY A 45 -0.19 -9.47 1.17
N VAL A 46 -0.70 -8.87 0.09
CA VAL A 46 -2.09 -9.06 -0.35
C VAL A 46 -2.37 -10.52 -0.72
N ALA A 47 -1.45 -11.20 -1.41
CA ALA A 47 -1.61 -12.62 -1.75
C ALA A 47 -1.72 -13.50 -0.50
N VAL A 48 -0.91 -13.23 0.54
CA VAL A 48 -0.97 -13.92 1.84
C VAL A 48 -2.31 -13.68 2.54
N ALA A 49 -2.84 -12.46 2.51
CA ALA A 49 -4.17 -12.17 3.06
C ALA A 49 -5.29 -12.87 2.27
N ILE A 50 -5.20 -12.92 0.93
CA ILE A 50 -6.15 -13.66 0.08
C ILE A 50 -6.12 -15.17 0.39
N ALA A 51 -4.94 -15.72 0.72
CA ALA A 51 -4.79 -17.10 1.15
C ALA A 51 -5.35 -17.38 2.56
N GLY A 52 -5.85 -16.37 3.27
CA GLY A 52 -6.44 -16.49 4.61
C GLY A 52 -5.41 -16.57 5.74
N CYS A 53 -4.13 -16.26 5.48
CA CYS A 53 -3.06 -16.36 6.47
C CYS A 53 -3.00 -15.15 7.43
N CYS A 54 -3.65 -14.04 7.09
CA CYS A 54 -3.86 -12.89 7.96
C CYS A 54 -5.16 -12.17 7.59
N THR A 55 -5.67 -11.38 8.53
CA THR A 55 -6.84 -10.53 8.30
C THR A 55 -6.45 -9.25 7.52
N PRO A 56 -7.41 -8.63 6.80
CA PRO A 56 -7.17 -7.33 6.16
C PRO A 56 -6.67 -6.25 7.11
N GLU A 57 -7.14 -6.25 8.37
CA GLU A 57 -6.70 -5.31 9.41
C GLU A 57 -5.22 -5.52 9.77
N GLN A 58 -4.80 -6.78 9.96
CA GLN A 58 -3.39 -7.10 10.22
C GLN A 58 -2.48 -6.68 9.05
N LEU A 59 -2.91 -6.92 7.81
CA LEU A 59 -2.16 -6.48 6.63
C LEU A 59 -2.08 -4.94 6.55
N GLY A 60 -3.17 -4.25 6.86
CA GLY A 60 -3.22 -2.78 6.91
C GLY A 60 -2.26 -2.20 7.95
N HIS A 61 -2.21 -2.77 9.16
CA HIS A 61 -1.26 -2.35 10.19
C HIS A 61 0.20 -2.59 9.79
N TRP A 62 0.49 -3.76 9.21
CA TRP A 62 1.83 -4.06 8.69
C TRP A 62 2.24 -3.08 7.58
N ALA A 63 1.35 -2.78 6.63
CA ALA A 63 1.61 -1.84 5.55
C ALA A 63 1.84 -0.41 6.07
N ALA A 64 1.14 -0.03 7.14
CA ALA A 64 1.31 1.26 7.80
C ALA A 64 2.58 1.34 8.67
N GLY A 65 3.32 0.24 8.85
CA GLY A 65 4.48 0.19 9.76
C GLY A 65 4.09 0.15 11.25
N ASN A 66 2.81 -0.06 11.55
CA ASN A 66 2.30 -0.19 12.91
C ASN A 66 2.43 -1.64 13.37
N ILE A 67 3.63 -2.03 13.80
CA ILE A 67 3.89 -3.39 14.31
C ILE A 67 3.49 -3.42 15.79
N SER A 68 2.36 -4.06 16.10
CA SER A 68 1.86 -4.33 17.45
C SER A 68 1.74 -5.83 17.67
#